data_AF-A0A2K8N9I8-F1
#
_entry.id   AF-A0A2K8N9I8-F1
#
_cell.length_a   1.000
_cell.length_b   1.000
_cell.length_c   1.000
_cell.angle_alpha   90.00
_cell.angle_beta   90.00
_cell.angle_gamma   90.00
#
_symmetry.space_group_name_H-M   'P 1'
#
loop_
_entity.id
_entity.type
_entity.pdbx_description
1 polymer ?
#
loop_
_entity_poly.entity_id
_entity_poly.type
_entity_poly.pdbx_seq_one_letter_code
_entity_poly.pdbx_strand_id
1 'polypeptide(L)'
;MKTITKVLEDNLRLDFHSYTMLARLELTLRMAEIRCLDASDIIPMVVSLWENPEKYMYCKRLIELELSDDEQRELINQFNELEKISNKLGSKQKMKIDRLIIRLSYALRGRVARDFFSKEVFHTRKIRRINAYKRLANLGLAKKLTSQLIKAFIHNKDQEALELIARDSSAIKSVDYKFLIINLDSEYWRMRVIQSILDSTDIDITFLEQYPWELIYSIGRKQSAEYKLLLKKVINDYNNDLRILGIAAWACGRLKLINELNYIKARFLFEIKKNNGS
;
A
#
# COMPACT_ATOMS: atom_id res chain seq x y z
N MET A 1 19.59 -39.17 13.74
CA MET A 1 18.19 -39.41 14.14
C MET A 1 17.44 -40.00 12.97
N LYS A 2 16.75 -41.14 13.12
CA LYS A 2 15.74 -41.56 12.13
C LYS A 2 14.59 -40.55 12.23
N THR A 3 14.20 -39.94 11.12
CA THR A 3 13.02 -39.07 11.05
C THR A 3 11.81 -39.86 11.57
N ILE A 4 10.92 -39.23 12.34
CA ILE A 4 9.70 -39.88 12.86
C ILE A 4 8.90 -40.52 11.72
N THR A 5 8.93 -39.91 10.54
CA THR A 5 8.40 -40.45 9.28
C THR A 5 8.89 -41.87 8.96
N LYS A 6 10.19 -42.16 9.18
CA LYS A 6 10.76 -43.50 8.95
C LYS A 6 10.33 -44.51 10.01
N VAL A 7 10.09 -44.05 11.24
CA VAL A 7 9.53 -44.88 12.33
C VAL A 7 8.04 -45.18 12.09
N LEU A 8 7.32 -44.26 11.45
CA LEU A 8 5.92 -44.43 11.03
C LEU A 8 5.77 -45.41 9.86
N GLU A 9 6.66 -45.32 8.86
CA GLU A 9 6.71 -46.25 7.72
C GLU A 9 7.06 -47.69 8.15
N ASP A 10 7.95 -47.84 9.14
CA ASP A 10 8.35 -49.14 9.67
C ASP A 10 7.27 -49.79 10.59
N ASN A 11 6.23 -49.05 11.00
CA ASN A 11 5.17 -49.53 11.91
C ASN A 11 3.80 -49.60 11.22
N LEU A 12 3.55 -50.71 10.53
CA LEU A 12 2.34 -51.07 9.75
C LEU A 12 0.99 -51.12 10.52
N ARG A 13 0.88 -50.58 11.74
CA ARG A 13 -0.31 -50.70 12.61
C ARG A 13 -0.74 -49.44 13.35
N LEU A 14 -0.25 -48.27 12.97
CA LEU A 14 -0.82 -47.03 13.51
C LEU A 14 -2.16 -46.75 12.82
N ASP A 15 -3.21 -46.59 13.61
CA ASP A 15 -4.48 -46.09 13.08
C ASP A 15 -4.29 -44.66 12.53
N PHE A 16 -5.19 -44.25 11.64
CA PHE A 16 -5.11 -42.94 10.98
C PHE A 16 -5.03 -41.77 11.98
N HIS A 17 -5.66 -41.92 13.14
CA HIS A 17 -5.64 -40.93 14.21
C HIS A 17 -4.22 -40.78 14.80
N SER A 18 -3.58 -41.89 15.15
CA SER A 18 -2.23 -41.93 15.70
C SER A 18 -1.19 -41.40 14.71
N TYR A 19 -1.31 -41.75 13.43
CA TYR A 19 -0.48 -41.17 12.37
C TYR A 19 -0.62 -39.65 12.29
N THR A 20 -1.86 -39.15 12.32
CA THR A 20 -2.14 -37.70 12.26
C THR A 20 -1.58 -36.97 13.48
N MET A 21 -1.71 -37.55 14.68
CA MET A 21 -1.17 -36.98 15.91
C MET A 21 0.36 -36.93 15.90
N LEU A 22 1.03 -38.00 15.45
CA LEU A 22 2.49 -38.04 15.35
C LEU A 22 3.03 -37.05 14.31
N ALA A 23 2.38 -36.92 13.15
CA ALA A 23 2.74 -35.91 12.15
C ALA A 23 2.58 -34.47 12.68
N ARG A 24 1.53 -34.21 13.47
CA ARG A 24 1.34 -32.90 14.15
C ARG A 24 2.39 -32.65 15.23
N LEU A 25 2.74 -33.68 16.01
CA LEU A 25 3.80 -33.59 17.01
C LEU A 25 5.15 -33.29 16.35
N GLU A 26 5.50 -34.00 15.28
CA GLU A 26 6.72 -33.75 14.51
C GLU A 26 6.79 -32.30 13.99
N LEU A 27 5.69 -31.81 13.42
CA LEU A 27 5.61 -30.41 12.98
C LEU A 27 5.79 -29.42 14.14
N THR A 28 5.17 -29.70 15.29
CA THR A 28 5.23 -28.86 16.49
C THR A 28 6.64 -28.83 17.08
N LEU A 29 7.30 -30.00 17.15
CA LEU A 29 8.68 -30.12 17.61
C LEU A 29 9.64 -29.36 16.70
N ARG A 30 9.53 -29.52 15.37
CA ARG A 30 10.35 -28.74 14.42
C ARG A 30 10.14 -27.23 14.54
N MET A 31 8.88 -26.80 14.72
CA MET A 31 8.59 -25.38 14.97
C MET A 31 9.21 -24.88 16.28
N ALA A 32 9.21 -25.72 17.32
CA ALA A 32 9.84 -25.40 18.60
C ALA A 32 11.37 -25.30 18.46
N GLU A 33 12.00 -26.26 17.78
CA GLU A 33 13.44 -26.25 17.48
C GLU A 33 13.84 -24.96 16.76
N ILE A 34 13.12 -24.58 15.70
CA ILE A 34 13.40 -23.34 14.96
C ILE A 34 13.16 -22.10 15.83
N ARG A 35 12.18 -22.13 16.74
CA ARG A 35 11.92 -21.02 17.67
C ARG A 35 12.98 -20.85 18.75
N CYS A 36 13.79 -21.88 19.01
CA CYS A 36 14.93 -21.78 19.91
C CYS A 36 16.16 -21.15 19.23
N LEU A 37 16.15 -20.96 17.90
CA LEU A 37 17.24 -20.34 17.18
C LEU A 37 17.23 -18.81 17.35
N ASP A 38 18.41 -18.23 17.41
CA ASP A 38 18.63 -16.79 17.42
C ASP A 38 18.91 -16.25 16.02
N ALA A 39 18.96 -14.92 15.89
CA ALA A 39 19.20 -14.27 14.60
C ALA A 39 20.54 -14.68 13.98
N SER A 40 21.59 -14.84 14.80
CA SER A 40 22.92 -15.29 14.39
C SER A 40 22.93 -16.67 13.76
N ASP A 41 21.98 -17.55 14.13
CA ASP A 41 21.88 -18.90 13.56
C ASP A 41 21.12 -18.89 12.23
N ILE A 42 20.07 -18.06 12.15
CA ILE A 42 19.14 -18.08 11.01
C ILE A 42 19.63 -17.20 9.85
N ILE A 43 20.17 -16.00 10.11
CA ILE A 43 20.55 -15.07 9.05
C ILE A 43 21.58 -15.68 8.08
N PRO A 44 22.66 -16.35 8.52
CA PRO A 44 23.65 -16.94 7.62
C PRO A 44 23.10 -18.00 6.66
N MET A 45 22.00 -18.68 7.03
CA MET A 45 21.37 -19.69 6.17
C MET A 45 20.30 -19.14 5.23
N VAL A 46 19.96 -17.84 5.29
CA VAL A 46 18.86 -17.25 4.49
C VAL A 46 18.99 -17.55 2.99
N VAL A 47 20.21 -17.53 2.47
CA VAL A 47 20.49 -17.80 1.05
C VAL A 47 20.12 -19.23 0.63
N SER A 48 20.15 -20.21 1.54
CA SER A 48 19.76 -21.59 1.22
C SER A 48 18.26 -21.86 1.46
N LEU A 49 17.56 -20.97 2.16
CA LEU A 49 16.15 -21.18 2.53
C LEU A 49 15.19 -21.24 1.32
N TRP A 50 15.52 -20.67 0.17
CA TRP A 50 14.58 -20.69 -0.96
C TRP A 50 14.29 -22.11 -1.47
N GLU A 51 15.22 -23.05 -1.29
CA GLU A 51 15.06 -24.48 -1.58
C GLU A 51 14.50 -25.26 -0.38
N ASN A 52 14.70 -24.76 0.84
CA ASN A 52 14.24 -25.42 2.06
C ASN A 52 12.70 -25.53 2.13
N PRO A 53 12.13 -26.72 2.39
CA PRO A 53 10.69 -26.92 2.56
C PRO A 53 10.11 -26.17 3.77
N GLU A 54 10.90 -25.97 4.82
CA GLU A 54 10.52 -25.35 6.10
C GLU A 54 10.77 -23.84 6.14
N LYS A 55 11.17 -23.21 5.04
CA LYS A 55 11.51 -21.77 4.97
C LYS A 55 10.52 -20.82 5.63
N TYR A 56 9.24 -21.19 5.66
CA TYR A 56 8.19 -20.41 6.31
C TYR A 56 8.38 -20.27 7.81
N MET A 57 8.86 -21.32 8.48
CA MET A 57 9.12 -21.32 9.92
C MET A 57 10.29 -20.42 10.26
N TYR A 58 11.38 -20.49 9.50
CA TYR A 58 12.54 -19.60 9.63
C TYR A 58 12.16 -18.13 9.38
N CYS A 59 11.37 -17.85 8.34
CA CYS A 59 10.87 -16.49 8.10
C CYS A 59 10.04 -15.97 9.27
N LYS A 60 9.14 -16.80 9.81
CA LYS A 60 8.29 -16.43 10.94
C LYS A 60 9.13 -16.13 12.17
N ARG A 61 10.14 -16.96 12.47
CA ARG A 61 11.05 -16.74 13.59
C ARG A 61 11.81 -15.42 13.45
N LEU A 62 12.40 -15.12 12.28
CA LEU A 62 13.07 -13.84 12.05
C LEU A 62 12.15 -12.61 12.23
N ILE A 63 10.86 -12.74 11.91
CA ILE A 63 9.87 -11.66 12.13
C ILE A 63 9.51 -11.51 13.61
N GLU A 64 9.45 -12.63 14.35
CA GLU A 64 9.19 -12.67 15.80
C GLU A 64 10.38 -12.08 16.60
N LEU A 65 11.60 -12.14 16.07
CA LEU A 65 12.81 -11.58 16.69
C LEU A 65 12.87 -10.04 16.56
N GLU A 66 13.45 -9.39 17.58
CA GLU A 66 13.80 -7.97 17.55
C GLU A 66 15.23 -7.81 17.07
N LEU A 67 15.40 -7.72 15.76
CA LEU A 67 16.73 -7.60 15.15
C LEU A 67 17.34 -6.23 15.43
N SER A 68 18.58 -6.23 15.90
CA SER A 68 19.44 -5.05 15.96
C SER A 68 19.68 -4.46 14.56
N ASP A 69 20.13 -3.20 14.49
CA ASP A 69 20.44 -2.54 13.22
C ASP A 69 21.50 -3.30 12.41
N ASP A 70 22.47 -3.94 13.07
CA ASP A 70 23.54 -4.70 12.41
C ASP A 70 23.02 -6.05 11.87
N GLU A 71 22.18 -6.75 12.62
CA GLU A 71 21.51 -7.96 12.14
C GLU A 71 20.57 -7.66 10.97
N GLN A 72 19.85 -6.53 11.00
CA GLN A 72 19.03 -6.09 9.87
C GLN A 72 19.87 -5.79 8.62
N ARG A 73 21.03 -5.16 8.77
CA ARG A 73 21.97 -4.94 7.65
C ARG A 73 22.51 -6.25 7.11
N GLU A 74 22.82 -7.21 7.97
CA GLU A 74 23.28 -8.52 7.55
C GLU A 74 22.18 -9.29 6.81
N LEU A 75 20.93 -9.23 7.29
CA LEU A 75 19.79 -9.78 6.57
C LEU A 75 19.61 -9.14 5.18
N ILE A 76 19.84 -7.83 5.06
CA ILE A 76 19.82 -7.14 3.74
C ILE A 76 20.97 -7.64 2.85
N ASN A 77 22.16 -7.92 3.39
CA ASN A 77 23.24 -8.54 2.62
C ASN A 77 22.80 -9.89 2.04
N GLN A 78 22.12 -10.72 2.83
CA GLN A 78 21.56 -11.98 2.37
C GLN A 78 20.49 -11.79 1.27
N PHE A 79 19.72 -10.69 1.31
CA PHE A 79 18.78 -10.36 0.23
C PHE A 79 19.50 -10.04 -1.08
N ASN A 80 20.60 -9.31 -1.03
CA ASN A 80 21.40 -8.99 -2.21
C ASN A 80 22.03 -10.26 -2.82
N GLU A 81 22.47 -11.21 -1.99
CA GLU A 81 22.97 -12.51 -2.48
C GLU A 81 21.86 -13.34 -3.13
N LEU A 82 20.68 -13.39 -2.51
CA LEU A 82 19.50 -14.02 -3.11
C LEU A 82 19.12 -13.38 -4.45
N GLU A 83 19.23 -12.06 -4.59
CA GLU A 83 18.98 -11.35 -5.85
C GLU A 83 20.00 -11.74 -6.94
N LYS A 84 21.30 -11.78 -6.59
CA LYS A 84 22.36 -12.23 -7.51
C LYS A 84 22.11 -13.65 -8.01
N ILE A 85 21.67 -14.55 -7.14
CA ILE A 85 21.28 -15.92 -7.50
C ILE A 85 20.06 -15.90 -8.42
N SER A 86 18.99 -15.19 -8.00
CA SER A 86 17.75 -15.05 -8.74
C SER A 86 17.99 -14.64 -10.19
N ASN A 87 18.86 -13.64 -10.42
CA ASN A 87 19.15 -13.12 -11.75
C ASN A 87 19.65 -14.17 -12.75
N LYS A 88 20.28 -15.26 -12.28
CA LYS A 88 20.80 -16.37 -13.09
C LYS A 88 19.78 -17.50 -13.32
N LEU A 89 18.62 -17.47 -12.66
CA LEU A 89 17.63 -18.56 -12.70
C LEU A 89 16.47 -18.29 -13.67
N GLY A 90 15.68 -19.33 -13.94
CA GLY A 90 14.42 -19.20 -14.70
C GLY A 90 13.34 -18.41 -13.96
N SER A 91 12.34 -17.90 -14.71
CA SER A 91 11.26 -17.03 -14.18
C SER A 91 10.53 -17.61 -12.96
N LYS A 92 10.26 -18.92 -12.96
CA LYS A 92 9.56 -19.62 -11.85
C LYS A 92 10.38 -19.58 -10.55
N GLN A 93 11.69 -19.79 -10.64
CA GLN A 93 12.61 -19.75 -9.51
C GLN A 93 12.82 -18.30 -9.03
N LYS A 94 12.96 -17.34 -9.95
CA LYS A 94 13.02 -15.90 -9.62
C LYS A 94 11.84 -15.49 -8.72
N MET A 95 10.63 -15.90 -9.09
CA MET A 95 9.42 -15.61 -8.31
C MET A 95 9.43 -16.27 -6.92
N LYS A 96 10.03 -17.46 -6.75
CA LYS A 96 10.17 -18.09 -5.42
C LYS A 96 11.08 -17.26 -4.52
N ILE A 97 12.20 -16.77 -5.05
CA ILE A 97 13.14 -15.92 -4.34
C ILE A 97 12.50 -14.56 -4.01
N ASP A 98 11.83 -13.91 -4.97
CA ASP A 98 11.12 -12.65 -4.74
C ASP A 98 10.14 -12.76 -3.57
N ARG A 99 9.36 -13.85 -3.51
CA ARG A 99 8.42 -14.12 -2.41
C ARG A 99 9.12 -14.38 -1.08
N LEU A 100 10.26 -15.07 -1.09
CA LEU A 100 11.05 -15.28 0.12
C LEU A 100 11.55 -13.95 0.68
N ILE A 101 12.22 -13.14 -0.15
CA ILE A 101 12.75 -11.85 0.29
C ILE A 101 11.61 -10.94 0.76
N ILE A 102 10.47 -10.91 0.06
CA ILE A 102 9.29 -10.14 0.50
C ILE A 102 8.86 -10.54 1.91
N ARG A 103 8.78 -11.84 2.21
CA ARG A 103 8.41 -12.32 3.56
C ARG A 103 9.45 -11.93 4.61
N LEU A 104 10.73 -12.18 4.32
CA LEU A 104 11.81 -11.85 5.25
C LEU A 104 11.91 -10.35 5.50
N SER A 105 11.56 -9.50 4.52
CA SER A 105 11.58 -8.04 4.66
C SER A 105 10.62 -7.50 5.72
N TYR A 106 9.67 -8.31 6.22
CA TYR A 106 8.83 -7.94 7.36
C TYR A 106 9.59 -7.92 8.69
N ALA A 107 10.75 -8.58 8.78
CA ALA A 107 11.63 -8.51 9.95
C ALA A 107 12.37 -7.17 10.04
N LEU A 108 12.51 -6.44 8.92
CA LEU A 108 13.14 -5.12 8.91
C LEU A 108 12.23 -4.07 9.56
N ARG A 109 12.81 -3.21 10.40
CA ARG A 109 12.12 -2.13 11.11
C ARG A 109 12.88 -0.80 11.04
N GLY A 110 12.22 0.27 11.49
CA GLY A 110 12.83 1.57 11.71
C GLY A 110 13.50 2.19 10.47
N ARG A 111 14.66 2.81 10.70
CA ARG A 111 15.42 3.53 9.66
C ARG A 111 16.01 2.57 8.63
N VAL A 112 16.56 1.43 9.05
CA VAL A 112 17.17 0.43 8.16
C VAL A 112 16.14 -0.09 7.15
N ALA A 113 14.92 -0.42 7.61
CA ALA A 113 13.83 -0.80 6.72
C ALA A 113 13.47 0.31 5.72
N ARG A 114 13.36 1.56 6.19
CA ARG A 114 13.03 2.68 5.31
C ARG A 114 14.06 2.84 4.21
N ASP A 115 15.35 2.85 4.57
CA ASP A 115 16.44 3.00 3.61
C ASP A 115 16.49 1.85 2.60
N PHE A 116 16.17 0.62 3.03
CA PHE A 116 16.03 -0.53 2.15
C PHE A 116 14.86 -0.35 1.16
N PHE A 117 13.64 -0.11 1.66
CA PHE A 117 12.47 0.00 0.78
C PHE A 117 12.50 1.24 -0.12
N SER A 118 13.15 2.33 0.30
CA SER A 118 13.38 3.50 -0.56
C SER A 118 14.23 3.19 -1.79
N LYS A 119 15.15 2.22 -1.72
CA LYS A 119 15.90 1.75 -2.90
C LYS A 119 15.05 0.82 -3.76
N GLU A 120 14.27 -0.06 -3.13
CA GLU A 120 13.43 -1.04 -3.81
C GLU A 120 12.33 -0.45 -4.70
N VAL A 121 11.95 0.82 -4.53
CA VAL A 121 10.99 1.49 -5.43
C VAL A 121 11.51 1.61 -6.87
N PHE A 122 12.82 1.48 -7.09
CA PHE A 122 13.44 1.47 -8.42
C PHE A 122 13.77 0.06 -8.94
N HIS A 123 13.38 -0.98 -8.21
CA HIS A 123 13.72 -2.34 -8.58
C HIS A 123 13.07 -2.73 -9.93
N THR A 124 13.80 -3.44 -10.78
CA THR A 124 13.35 -3.82 -12.15
C THR A 124 12.06 -4.65 -12.13
N ARG A 125 11.91 -5.49 -11.11
CA ARG A 125 10.74 -6.35 -10.86
C ARG A 125 9.59 -5.60 -10.18
N LYS A 126 8.42 -5.54 -10.83
CA LYS A 126 7.21 -4.88 -10.30
C LYS A 126 6.78 -5.39 -8.91
N ILE A 127 6.87 -6.69 -8.65
CA ILE A 127 6.47 -7.26 -7.34
C ILE A 127 7.28 -6.70 -6.16
N ARG A 128 8.56 -6.35 -6.40
CA ARG A 128 9.46 -5.76 -5.41
C ARG A 128 9.08 -4.31 -5.13
N ARG A 129 8.82 -3.54 -6.19
CA ARG A 129 8.33 -2.16 -6.09
C ARG A 129 6.99 -2.08 -5.36
N ILE A 130 6.02 -2.92 -5.70
CA ILE A 130 4.72 -2.99 -5.00
C ILE A 130 4.91 -3.25 -3.50
N ASN A 131 5.78 -4.21 -3.15
CA ASN A 131 6.08 -4.46 -1.74
C ASN A 131 6.72 -3.24 -1.08
N ALA A 132 7.68 -2.59 -1.73
CA ALA A 132 8.31 -1.37 -1.23
C ALA A 132 7.30 -0.26 -0.95
N TYR A 133 6.38 0.04 -1.87
CA TYR A 133 5.33 1.04 -1.66
C TYR A 133 4.45 0.70 -0.46
N LYS A 134 4.01 -0.56 -0.34
CA LYS A 134 3.20 -1.02 0.81
C LYS A 134 3.94 -0.87 2.14
N ARG A 135 5.24 -1.15 2.17
CA ARG A 135 6.05 -1.07 3.39
C ARG A 135 6.33 0.38 3.76
N LEU A 136 6.66 1.23 2.79
CA LEU A 136 6.86 2.67 3.00
C LEU A 136 5.60 3.37 3.49
N ALA A 137 4.40 2.93 3.05
CA ALA A 137 3.14 3.45 3.57
C ALA A 137 2.97 3.27 5.09
N ASN A 138 3.60 2.24 5.67
CA ASN A 138 3.55 1.95 7.11
C ASN A 138 4.72 2.57 7.89
N LEU A 139 5.85 2.85 7.22
CA LEU A 139 7.06 3.40 7.84
C LEU A 139 7.13 4.93 7.84
N GLY A 140 6.20 5.58 7.14
CA GLY A 140 6.17 7.03 6.94
C GLY A 140 7.13 7.53 5.86
N LEU A 141 6.79 8.66 5.25
CA LEU A 141 7.57 9.26 4.17
C LEU A 141 8.55 10.32 4.68
N ALA A 142 9.83 10.16 4.35
CA ALA A 142 10.79 11.23 4.50
C ALA A 142 10.70 12.19 3.30
N LYS A 143 10.92 13.50 3.50
CA LYS A 143 10.86 14.51 2.43
C LYS A 143 11.70 14.17 1.19
N LYS A 144 12.89 13.57 1.38
CA LYS A 144 13.78 13.14 0.29
C LYS A 144 13.19 12.00 -0.57
N LEU A 145 12.27 11.22 -0.03
CA LEU A 145 11.64 10.09 -0.72
C LEU A 145 10.57 10.56 -1.71
N THR A 146 9.93 11.72 -1.49
CA THR A 146 8.89 12.23 -2.38
C THR A 146 9.40 12.45 -3.82
N SER A 147 10.58 13.06 -3.97
CA SER A 147 11.19 13.25 -5.29
C SER A 147 11.63 11.94 -5.94
N GLN A 148 12.03 10.95 -5.14
CA GLN A 148 12.33 9.61 -5.61
C GLN A 148 11.07 8.90 -6.13
N LEU A 149 9.94 9.01 -5.42
CA LEU A 149 8.67 8.42 -5.85
C LEU A 149 8.16 9.04 -7.16
N ILE A 150 8.30 10.35 -7.35
CA ILE A 150 8.00 10.99 -8.65
C ILE A 150 8.88 10.40 -9.76
N LYS A 151 10.19 10.27 -9.54
CA LYS A 151 11.10 9.66 -10.52
C LYS A 151 10.72 8.20 -10.82
N ALA A 152 10.37 7.44 -9.79
CA ALA A 152 9.93 6.06 -9.93
C ALA A 152 8.64 5.95 -10.76
N PHE A 153 7.67 6.85 -10.54
CA PHE A 153 6.46 6.94 -11.38
C PHE A 153 6.80 7.30 -12.83
N ILE A 154 7.63 8.32 -13.07
CA ILE A 154 8.00 8.72 -14.44
C ILE A 154 8.63 7.55 -15.20
N HIS A 155 9.49 6.78 -14.54
CA HIS A 155 10.20 5.65 -15.14
C HIS A 155 9.33 4.40 -15.31
N ASN A 156 8.59 4.00 -14.27
CA ASN A 156 7.88 2.71 -14.24
C ASN A 156 6.38 2.80 -14.51
N LYS A 157 5.80 4.01 -14.46
CA LYS A 157 4.35 4.28 -14.51
C LYS A 157 3.55 3.55 -13.42
N ASP A 158 4.17 3.29 -12.27
CA ASP A 158 3.49 2.69 -11.12
C ASP A 158 2.67 3.77 -10.38
N GLN A 159 1.34 3.67 -10.42
CA GLN A 159 0.45 4.60 -9.71
C GLN A 159 0.69 4.61 -8.20
N GLU A 160 1.02 3.46 -7.61
CA GLU A 160 1.26 3.32 -6.17
C GLU A 160 2.35 4.27 -5.64
N ALA A 161 3.28 4.73 -6.49
CA ALA A 161 4.26 5.74 -6.12
C ALA A 161 3.61 7.11 -5.87
N LEU A 162 2.69 7.56 -6.74
CA LEU A 162 1.95 8.81 -6.56
C LEU A 162 0.91 8.70 -5.44
N GLU A 163 0.23 7.55 -5.34
CA GLU A 163 -0.74 7.30 -4.27
C GLU A 163 -0.07 7.40 -2.90
N LEU A 164 1.16 6.88 -2.79
CA LEU A 164 1.94 6.97 -1.56
C LEU A 164 2.22 8.42 -1.17
N ILE A 165 2.56 9.30 -2.13
CA ILE A 165 2.67 10.76 -1.88
C ILE A 165 1.32 11.33 -1.43
N ALA A 166 0.22 10.99 -2.12
CA ALA A 166 -1.12 11.49 -1.84
C ALA A 166 -1.69 11.09 -0.47
N ARG A 167 -1.09 10.09 0.21
CA ARG A 167 -1.46 9.69 1.57
C ARG A 167 -1.00 10.68 2.64
N ASP A 168 0.08 11.42 2.38
CA ASP A 168 0.73 12.28 3.36
C ASP A 168 0.63 13.75 2.95
N SER A 169 -0.10 14.54 3.76
CA SER A 169 -0.29 15.97 3.52
C SER A 169 1.02 16.77 3.48
N SER A 170 2.04 16.36 4.25
CA SER A 170 3.34 17.02 4.24
C SER A 170 4.11 16.72 2.95
N ALA A 171 3.98 15.49 2.43
CA ALA A 171 4.56 15.11 1.15
C ALA A 171 3.89 15.85 -0.02
N ILE A 172 2.56 15.96 -0.02
CA ILE A 172 1.81 16.74 -1.02
C ILE A 172 2.30 18.19 -1.07
N LYS A 173 2.47 18.84 0.08
CA LYS A 173 2.97 20.23 0.16
C LYS A 173 4.39 20.42 -0.36
N SER A 174 5.15 19.33 -0.55
CA SER A 174 6.53 19.37 -1.04
C SER A 174 6.67 19.19 -2.56
N VAL A 175 5.56 19.05 -3.29
CA VAL A 175 5.53 18.80 -4.73
C VAL A 175 4.49 19.66 -5.42
N ASP A 176 4.60 19.77 -6.74
CA ASP A 176 3.56 20.38 -7.56
C ASP A 176 2.29 19.53 -7.51
N TYR A 177 1.24 20.07 -6.90
CA TYR A 177 -0.04 19.40 -6.80
C TYR A 177 -0.74 19.24 -8.16
N LYS A 178 -0.47 20.12 -9.14
CA LYS A 178 -1.05 20.00 -10.48
C LYS A 178 -0.52 18.76 -11.16
N PHE A 179 0.80 18.51 -11.06
CA PHE A 179 1.41 17.27 -11.50
C PHE A 179 0.73 16.03 -10.89
N LEU A 180 0.53 16.02 -9.56
CA LEU A 180 -0.15 14.90 -8.89
C LEU A 180 -1.58 14.71 -9.40
N ILE A 181 -2.38 15.77 -9.47
CA ILE A 181 -3.78 15.70 -9.89
C ILE A 181 -3.90 15.20 -11.34
N ILE A 182 -3.03 15.67 -12.25
CA ILE A 182 -3.05 15.26 -13.66
C ILE A 182 -2.67 13.79 -13.84
N ASN A 183 -1.74 13.27 -13.03
CA ASN A 183 -1.14 11.94 -13.26
C ASN A 183 -1.73 10.83 -12.38
N LEU A 184 -2.49 11.16 -11.34
CA LEU A 184 -3.19 10.18 -10.51
C LEU A 184 -4.43 9.67 -11.23
N ASP A 185 -4.50 8.35 -11.46
CA ASP A 185 -5.64 7.73 -12.15
C ASP A 185 -6.90 7.71 -11.29
N SER A 186 -6.74 7.56 -9.97
CA SER A 186 -7.86 7.43 -9.03
C SER A 186 -8.42 8.78 -8.60
N GLU A 187 -9.74 8.96 -8.79
CA GLU A 187 -10.52 10.08 -8.24
C GLU A 187 -10.31 10.24 -6.73
N TYR A 188 -10.27 9.12 -6.00
CA TYR A 188 -10.08 9.14 -4.55
C TYR A 188 -8.74 9.78 -4.17
N TRP A 189 -7.65 9.44 -4.86
CA TRP A 189 -6.34 10.02 -4.56
C TRP A 189 -6.24 11.49 -4.98
N ARG A 190 -6.85 11.86 -6.12
CA ARG A 190 -6.97 13.28 -6.52
C ARG A 190 -7.72 14.09 -5.46
N MET A 191 -8.83 13.58 -4.91
CA MET A 191 -9.53 14.21 -3.78
C MET A 191 -8.62 14.42 -2.57
N ARG A 192 -7.79 13.43 -2.22
CA ARG A 192 -6.85 13.56 -1.10
C ARG A 192 -5.84 14.67 -1.33
N VAL A 193 -5.34 14.81 -2.55
CA VAL A 193 -4.44 15.91 -2.94
C VAL A 193 -5.16 17.24 -2.80
N ILE A 194 -6.31 17.42 -3.45
CA ILE A 194 -7.10 18.66 -3.39
C ILE A 194 -7.43 19.03 -1.95
N GLN A 195 -7.94 18.08 -1.16
CA GLN A 195 -8.22 18.28 0.25
C GLN A 195 -6.99 18.79 1.03
N SER A 196 -5.80 18.27 0.74
CA SER A 196 -4.58 18.67 1.44
C SER A 196 -4.12 20.08 1.09
N ILE A 197 -4.41 20.57 -0.11
CA ILE A 197 -3.92 21.87 -0.59
C ILE A 197 -4.93 23.00 -0.44
N LEU A 198 -6.22 22.73 -0.21
CA LEU A 198 -7.29 23.74 -0.15
C LEU A 198 -7.02 24.93 0.79
N ASP A 199 -6.24 24.73 1.85
CA ASP A 199 -5.91 25.77 2.82
C ASP A 199 -4.56 26.48 2.50
N SER A 200 -3.94 26.16 1.35
CA SER A 200 -2.68 26.77 0.91
C SER A 200 -2.94 28.15 0.30
N THR A 201 -2.06 29.11 0.57
CA THR A 201 -2.18 30.49 0.06
C THR A 201 -2.06 30.59 -1.47
N ASP A 202 -1.32 29.66 -2.09
CA ASP A 202 -0.92 29.75 -3.50
C ASP A 202 -1.70 28.78 -4.40
N ILE A 203 -2.95 28.49 -4.03
CA ILE A 203 -3.77 27.53 -4.76
C ILE A 203 -4.46 28.15 -5.97
N ASP A 204 -4.35 27.49 -7.12
CA ASP A 204 -5.05 27.85 -8.36
C ASP A 204 -6.43 27.20 -8.37
N ILE A 205 -7.43 27.91 -7.84
CA ILE A 205 -8.82 27.42 -7.78
C ILE A 205 -9.38 27.12 -9.16
N THR A 206 -9.05 27.91 -10.18
CA THR A 206 -9.52 27.70 -11.55
C THR A 206 -9.04 26.36 -12.10
N PHE A 207 -7.82 25.93 -11.77
CA PHE A 207 -7.34 24.59 -12.11
C PHE A 207 -8.15 23.49 -11.41
N LEU A 208 -8.49 23.66 -10.12
CA LEU A 208 -9.27 22.66 -9.39
C LEU A 208 -10.71 22.53 -9.89
N GLU A 209 -11.29 23.61 -10.42
CA GLU A 209 -12.65 23.60 -10.98
C GLU A 209 -12.77 22.66 -12.19
N GLN A 210 -11.66 22.31 -12.85
CA GLN A 210 -11.62 21.28 -13.90
C GLN A 210 -11.85 19.86 -13.36
N TYR A 211 -11.78 19.68 -12.04
CA TYR A 211 -12.01 18.43 -11.32
C TYR A 211 -13.17 18.61 -10.31
N PRO A 212 -14.39 18.93 -10.79
CA PRO A 212 -15.49 19.41 -9.95
C PRO A 212 -15.93 18.37 -8.92
N TRP A 213 -15.95 17.08 -9.28
CA TRP A 213 -16.31 16.00 -8.36
C TRP A 213 -15.33 15.92 -7.19
N GLU A 214 -14.03 15.94 -7.47
CA GLU A 214 -12.99 15.86 -6.47
C GLU A 214 -12.90 17.12 -5.59
N LEU A 215 -13.12 18.29 -6.19
CA LEU A 215 -13.18 19.57 -5.49
C LEU A 215 -14.36 19.62 -4.51
N ILE A 216 -15.57 19.31 -4.97
CA ILE A 216 -16.77 19.30 -4.13
C ILE A 216 -16.62 18.31 -2.98
N TYR A 217 -16.10 17.11 -3.25
CA TYR A 217 -15.83 16.12 -2.20
C TYR A 217 -14.88 16.68 -1.14
N SER A 218 -13.78 17.29 -1.59
CA SER A 218 -12.75 17.87 -0.72
C SER A 218 -13.30 19.00 0.16
N ILE A 219 -14.13 19.88 -0.39
CA ILE A 219 -14.84 20.94 0.34
C ILE A 219 -15.76 20.34 1.41
N GLY A 220 -16.59 19.36 1.04
CA GLY A 220 -17.51 18.70 1.98
C GLY A 220 -16.80 17.95 3.11
N ARG A 221 -15.58 17.42 2.87
CA ARG A 221 -14.73 16.82 3.90
C ARG A 221 -14.15 17.87 4.85
N LYS A 222 -13.67 19.00 4.32
CA LYS A 222 -13.10 20.11 5.09
C LYS A 222 -14.10 20.76 6.04
N GLN A 223 -15.36 20.86 5.62
CA GLN A 223 -16.43 21.52 6.40
C GLN A 223 -16.12 22.97 6.81
N SER A 224 -15.21 23.65 6.10
CA SER A 224 -14.94 25.07 6.34
C SER A 224 -16.00 25.94 5.67
N ALA A 225 -16.49 26.94 6.39
CA ALA A 225 -17.45 27.90 5.88
C ALA A 225 -16.87 28.80 4.77
N GLU A 226 -15.54 28.91 4.69
CA GLU A 226 -14.83 29.72 3.70
C GLU A 226 -15.07 29.22 2.26
N TYR A 227 -15.28 27.91 2.09
CA TYR A 227 -15.50 27.30 0.78
C TYR A 227 -16.97 27.32 0.31
N LYS A 228 -17.88 27.94 1.06
CA LYS A 228 -19.31 27.99 0.70
C LYS A 228 -19.52 28.68 -0.65
N LEU A 229 -18.84 29.80 -0.90
CA LEU A 229 -18.98 30.54 -2.16
C LEU A 229 -18.48 29.73 -3.35
N LEU A 230 -17.33 29.06 -3.18
CA LEU A 230 -16.77 28.17 -4.19
C LEU A 230 -17.72 27.00 -4.51
N LEU A 231 -18.28 26.34 -3.48
CA LEU A 231 -19.24 25.27 -3.68
C LEU A 231 -20.50 25.74 -4.44
N LYS A 232 -21.03 26.92 -4.10
CA LYS A 232 -22.17 27.51 -4.82
C LYS A 232 -21.86 27.77 -6.29
N LYS A 233 -20.67 28.31 -6.57
CA LYS A 233 -20.21 28.55 -7.94
C LYS A 233 -20.18 27.23 -8.73
N VAL A 234 -19.52 26.20 -8.20
CA VAL A 234 -19.44 24.89 -8.88
C VAL A 234 -20.82 24.25 -9.08
N ILE A 235 -21.75 24.37 -8.12
CA ILE A 235 -23.13 23.89 -8.29
C ILE A 235 -23.83 24.58 -9.46
N ASN A 236 -23.64 25.90 -9.62
CA ASN A 236 -24.25 26.65 -10.70
C ASN A 236 -23.64 26.30 -12.06
N ASP A 237 -22.31 26.17 -12.12
CA ASP A 237 -21.58 25.87 -13.35
C ASP A 237 -21.90 24.46 -13.87
N TYR A 238 -22.19 23.51 -12.97
CA TYR A 238 -22.50 22.11 -13.29
C TYR A 238 -23.97 21.74 -12.99
N ASN A 239 -24.89 22.68 -13.11
CA ASN A 239 -26.30 22.53 -12.71
C ASN A 239 -27.14 21.54 -13.55
N ASN A 240 -26.56 20.96 -14.59
CA ASN A 240 -27.18 19.94 -15.46
C ASN A 240 -26.49 18.57 -15.33
N ASP A 241 -25.40 18.46 -14.56
CA ASP A 241 -24.70 17.20 -14.34
C ASP A 241 -25.22 16.53 -13.06
N LEU A 242 -26.07 15.53 -13.20
CA LEU A 242 -26.68 14.81 -12.08
C LEU A 242 -25.64 14.11 -11.17
N ARG A 243 -24.50 13.68 -11.72
CA ARG A 243 -23.42 13.09 -10.92
C ARG A 243 -22.84 14.17 -10.02
N ILE A 244 -22.46 15.32 -10.57
CA ILE A 244 -21.91 16.44 -9.81
C ILE A 244 -22.91 16.97 -8.78
N LEU A 245 -24.19 17.09 -9.14
CA LEU A 245 -25.25 17.49 -8.22
C LEU A 245 -25.43 16.51 -7.06
N GLY A 246 -25.29 15.21 -7.32
CA GLY A 246 -25.36 14.17 -6.29
C GLY A 246 -24.29 14.36 -5.20
N ILE A 247 -23.04 14.58 -5.59
CA ILE A 247 -21.97 14.84 -4.60
C ILE A 247 -22.08 16.22 -3.96
N ALA A 248 -22.57 17.22 -4.70
CA ALA A 248 -22.82 18.55 -4.16
C ALA A 248 -23.91 18.55 -3.09
N ALA A 249 -24.97 17.76 -3.25
CA ALA A 249 -25.99 17.60 -2.22
C ALA A 249 -25.40 17.08 -0.90
N TRP A 250 -24.51 16.09 -0.97
CA TRP A 250 -23.76 15.60 0.18
C TRP A 250 -22.91 16.71 0.82
N ALA A 251 -22.13 17.45 0.03
CA ALA A 251 -21.29 18.54 0.53
C ALA A 251 -22.11 19.69 1.16
N CYS A 252 -23.25 20.05 0.57
CA CYS A 252 -24.20 21.01 1.12
C CYS A 252 -24.75 20.55 2.48
N GLY A 253 -25.08 19.26 2.62
CA GLY A 253 -25.49 18.68 3.90
C GLY A 253 -24.39 18.81 4.97
N ARG A 254 -23.12 18.54 4.61
CA ARG A 254 -21.96 18.70 5.51
C ARG A 254 -21.76 20.16 5.95
N LEU A 255 -22.02 21.12 5.07
CA LEU A 255 -21.86 22.56 5.32
C LEU A 255 -23.14 23.27 5.82
N LYS A 256 -24.24 22.52 6.02
CA LYS A 256 -25.56 23.03 6.41
C LYS A 256 -26.12 24.12 5.47
N LEU A 257 -25.92 23.93 4.16
CA LEU A 257 -26.37 24.83 3.09
C LEU A 257 -27.77 24.43 2.60
N ILE A 258 -28.80 24.81 3.36
CA ILE A 258 -30.18 24.33 3.11
C ILE A 258 -30.78 24.85 1.81
N ASN A 259 -30.47 26.11 1.44
CA ASN A 259 -31.01 26.73 0.22
C ASN A 259 -30.47 26.04 -1.03
N GLU A 260 -29.17 25.78 -1.05
CA GLU A 260 -28.48 25.08 -2.13
C GLU A 260 -28.95 23.61 -2.21
N LEU A 261 -29.14 22.94 -1.07
CA LEU A 261 -29.70 21.59 -1.06
C LEU A 261 -31.13 21.55 -1.63
N ASN A 262 -31.97 22.53 -1.32
CA ASN A 262 -33.32 22.63 -1.86
C ASN A 262 -33.31 22.93 -3.37
N TYR A 263 -32.39 23.78 -3.84
CA TYR A 263 -32.17 24.01 -5.26
C TYR A 263 -31.83 22.69 -5.99
N ILE A 264 -30.86 21.92 -5.47
CA ILE A 264 -30.47 20.62 -6.05
C ILE A 264 -31.66 19.64 -6.09
N LYS A 265 -32.44 19.56 -5.00
CA LYS A 265 -33.66 18.71 -4.95
C LYS A 265 -34.67 19.11 -6.02
N ALA A 266 -34.92 20.41 -6.20
CA ALA A 266 -35.85 20.89 -7.21
C ALA A 266 -35.40 20.51 -8.64
N ARG A 267 -34.09 20.64 -8.93
CA ARG A 267 -33.50 20.22 -10.22
C ARG A 267 -33.62 18.72 -10.45
N PHE A 268 -33.35 17.90 -9.44
CA PHE A 268 -33.52 16.45 -9.52
C PHE A 268 -34.98 16.05 -9.85
N LEU A 269 -35.96 16.65 -9.17
CA LEU A 269 -37.39 16.40 -9.44
C LEU A 269 -37.80 16.85 -10.85
N PHE A 270 -37.24 17.94 -11.35
CA PHE A 270 -37.48 18.41 -12.72
C PHE A 270 -37.00 17.39 -13.76
N GLU A 271 -35.79 16.85 -13.61
CA GLU A 271 -35.25 15.82 -14.53
C GLU A 271 -36.04 14.50 -14.47
N ILE A 272 -36.52 14.08 -13.29
CA ILE A 272 -37.41 12.91 -13.19
C ILE A 272 -38.70 13.14 -13.99
N LYS A 273 -39.34 14.30 -13.83
CA LYS A 273 -40.58 14.62 -14.55
C LYS A 273 -40.38 14.67 -16.07
N LYS A 274 -39.24 15.22 -16.52
CA LYS A 274 -38.87 15.26 -17.93
C LYS A 274 -38.71 13.86 -18.53
N ASN A 275 -38.08 12.93 -17.82
CA ASN A 275 -37.83 11.57 -18.30
C ASN A 275 -39.06 10.65 -18.20
N ASN A 276 -40.02 10.94 -17.32
CA ASN A 276 -41.25 10.16 -17.15
C ASN A 276 -42.43 10.70 -17.98
N GLY A 277 -42.26 11.82 -18.68
CA GLY A 277 -43.27 12.46 -19.52
C GLY A 277 -43.07 12.23 -21.03
N SER A 278 -42.32 11.18 -21.40
CA SER A 278 -42.13 10.71 -22.78
C SER A 278 -42.75 9.32 -22.96
#